data_AF-A0A158GGB5-F1
#
_entry.id   AF-A0A158GGB5-F1
#
_cell.length_a   1.000
_cell.length_b   1.000
_cell.length_c   1.000
_cell.angle_alpha   90.00
_cell.angle_beta   90.00
_cell.angle_gamma   90.00
#
_symmetry.space_group_name_H-M   'P 1'
#
loop_
_entity.id
_entity.type
_entity.pdbx_description
1 polymer ?
#
loop_
_entity_poly.entity_id
_entity_poly.type
_entity_poly.pdbx_seq_one_letter_code
_entity_poly.pdbx_strand_id
1 'polypeptide(L)'
;MKPYEPFGTLSPGGRGWRIVIDELVVPTRIGLHAREYLAPQPVAIDASLHYRGVPAEENAHELVDYEAWCAAVQGYLESKPHTRLLETLAVEIAALSFTQWPALDALTLLLYKPKIREGTRRVGVELDWHRADFDAWRASAGLHAAHMAQLAVKR
;
A
#
# COMPACT_ATOMS: atom_id res chain seq x y z
N MET A 1 21.88 -0.65 -12.95
CA MET A 1 21.19 -1.10 -11.72
C MET A 1 21.82 -0.34 -10.57
N LYS A 2 21.07 0.53 -9.86
CA LYS A 2 21.63 1.16 -8.66
C LYS A 2 21.73 0.10 -7.54
N PRO A 3 22.76 0.12 -6.69
CA PRO A 3 22.79 -0.72 -5.50
C PRO A 3 21.59 -0.41 -4.61
N TYR A 4 20.97 -1.44 -4.07
CA TYR A 4 19.94 -1.34 -3.04
C TYR A 4 20.51 -0.63 -1.81
N GLU A 5 19.91 0.50 -1.42
CA GLU A 5 20.24 1.16 -0.16
C GLU A 5 19.37 0.56 0.96
N PRO A 6 19.96 0.11 2.09
CA PRO A 6 19.19 -0.45 3.17
C PRO A 6 18.39 0.64 3.89
N PHE A 7 17.06 0.52 3.89
CA PHE A 7 16.20 1.28 4.80
C PHE A 7 16.48 0.86 6.25
N GLY A 8 17.21 1.69 6.99
CA GLY A 8 17.28 1.69 8.45
C GLY A 8 18.07 0.56 9.13
N THR A 9 18.74 0.90 10.24
CA THR A 9 19.47 -0.03 11.12
C THR A 9 18.61 -1.23 11.50
N LEU A 10 19.05 -2.43 11.09
CA LEU A 10 18.48 -3.73 11.45
C LEU A 10 18.49 -3.88 12.98
N SER A 11 17.32 -4.13 13.58
CA SER A 11 17.23 -4.40 15.03
C SER A 11 18.02 -5.68 15.38
N PRO A 12 18.64 -5.78 16.57
CA PRO A 12 19.64 -6.81 16.89
C PRO A 12 19.12 -8.26 17.03
N GLY A 13 17.80 -8.49 16.92
CA GLY A 13 17.20 -9.81 16.84
C GLY A 13 16.32 -9.86 15.59
N GLY A 14 16.79 -10.55 14.54
CA GLY A 14 16.27 -10.46 13.17
C GLY A 14 14.75 -10.27 13.05
N ARG A 15 14.31 -9.38 12.16
CA ARG A 15 12.90 -8.95 12.04
C ARG A 15 11.98 -9.94 11.30
N GLY A 16 12.36 -11.22 11.25
CA GLY A 16 11.74 -12.20 10.35
C GLY A 16 12.14 -11.98 8.89
N TRP A 17 11.23 -12.27 7.97
CA TRP A 17 11.44 -12.16 6.53
C TRP A 17 10.99 -10.81 5.99
N ARG A 18 11.64 -10.37 4.92
CA ARG A 18 11.28 -9.16 4.18
C ARG A 18 11.18 -9.50 2.71
N ILE A 19 10.02 -9.25 2.12
CA ILE A 19 9.79 -9.26 0.69
C ILE A 19 9.96 -7.83 0.19
N VAL A 20 10.69 -7.65 -0.90
CA VAL A 20 10.92 -6.34 -1.53
C VAL A 20 10.31 -6.37 -2.93
N ILE A 21 9.45 -5.40 -3.20
CA ILE A 21 8.93 -5.10 -4.54
C ILE A 21 9.56 -3.77 -4.95
N ASP A 22 10.37 -3.81 -6.00
CA ASP A 22 11.06 -2.64 -6.55
C ASP A 22 10.31 -2.19 -7.80
N GLU A 23 9.68 -1.01 -7.73
CA GLU A 23 9.01 -0.33 -8.84
C GLU A 23 7.89 -1.13 -9.54
N LEU A 24 6.81 -1.48 -8.82
CA LEU A 24 5.56 -1.93 -9.43
C LEU A 24 4.83 -0.72 -10.04
N VAL A 25 4.80 -0.64 -11.38
CA VAL A 25 4.15 0.47 -12.10
C VAL A 25 2.76 0.07 -12.57
N VAL A 26 1.74 0.79 -12.12
CA VAL A 26 0.33 0.50 -12.44
C VAL A 26 -0.34 1.75 -13.05
N PRO A 27 -1.10 1.61 -14.16
CA PRO A 27 -1.97 2.68 -14.64
C PRO A 27 -3.08 2.97 -13.64
N THR A 28 -3.20 4.21 -13.17
CA THR A 28 -4.18 4.57 -12.14
C THR A 28 -4.85 5.90 -12.46
N ARG A 29 -6.17 5.98 -12.28
CA ARG A 29 -6.92 7.24 -12.34
C ARG A 29 -6.71 8.02 -11.04
N ILE A 30 -5.74 8.93 -11.05
CA ILE A 30 -5.36 9.70 -9.87
C ILE A 30 -5.11 11.16 -10.18
N GLY A 31 -5.44 12.08 -9.27
CA GLY A 31 -5.00 13.47 -9.34
C GLY A 31 -6.02 14.52 -8.90
N LEU A 32 -5.56 15.76 -8.76
CA LEU A 32 -6.35 16.91 -8.32
C LEU A 32 -6.82 17.79 -9.47
N HIS A 33 -6.12 17.78 -10.60
CA HIS A 33 -6.37 18.65 -11.74
C HIS A 33 -7.36 18.02 -12.72
N ALA A 34 -8.22 18.83 -13.35
CA ALA A 34 -9.26 18.37 -14.28
C ALA A 34 -8.72 17.45 -15.40
N ARG A 35 -7.53 17.75 -15.94
CA ARG A 35 -6.87 16.91 -16.96
C ARG A 35 -6.57 15.49 -16.49
N GLU A 36 -6.35 15.30 -15.19
CA GLU A 36 -6.00 13.99 -14.61
C GLU A 36 -7.23 13.07 -14.53
N TYR A 37 -8.45 13.60 -14.70
CA TYR A 37 -9.67 12.81 -14.77
C TYR A 37 -9.88 12.16 -16.15
N LEU A 38 -9.18 12.63 -17.18
CA LEU A 38 -9.40 12.21 -18.57
C LEU A 38 -8.86 10.81 -18.86
N ALA A 39 -7.72 10.45 -18.26
CA ALA A 39 -7.06 9.17 -18.52
C ALA A 39 -6.25 8.71 -17.29
N PRO A 40 -6.06 7.39 -17.12
CA PRO A 40 -5.11 6.86 -16.14
C PRO A 40 -3.68 7.37 -16.42
N GLN A 41 -2.90 7.52 -15.36
CA GLN A 41 -1.48 7.85 -15.42
C GLN A 41 -0.67 6.85 -14.57
N PRO A 42 0.61 6.61 -14.88
CA PRO A 42 1.41 5.65 -14.13
C PRO A 42 1.62 6.10 -12.68
N VAL A 43 1.36 5.20 -11.75
CA VAL A 43 1.82 5.28 -10.36
C VAL A 43 2.81 4.15 -10.15
N ALA A 44 4.00 4.49 -9.65
CA ALA A 44 5.02 3.53 -9.29
C ALA A 44 5.00 3.30 -7.78
N ILE A 45 5.20 2.04 -7.38
CA ILE A 45 5.07 1.58 -6.00
C ILE A 45 6.33 0.78 -5.66
N ASP A 46 7.10 1.27 -4.69
CA ASP A 46 8.10 0.46 -4.00
C ASP A 46 7.44 -0.08 -2.72
N ALA A 47 7.57 -1.38 -2.44
CA ALA A 47 6.96 -1.99 -1.26
C ALA A 47 7.91 -2.91 -0.51
N SER A 48 7.70 -2.98 0.79
CA SER A 48 8.45 -3.80 1.73
C SER A 48 7.48 -4.52 2.65
N LEU A 49 7.33 -5.83 2.49
CA LEU A 49 6.41 -6.65 3.26
C LEU A 49 7.19 -7.44 4.31
N HIS A 50 6.84 -7.31 5.58
CA HIS A 50 7.49 -8.01 6.69
C HIS A 50 6.56 -9.02 7.33
N TYR A 51 7.08 -10.21 7.62
CA TYR A 51 6.38 -11.21 8.43
C TYR A 51 7.35 -12.01 9.30
N ARG A 52 6.90 -12.44 10.48
CA ARG A 52 7.77 -12.99 11.53
C ARG A 52 7.90 -14.51 11.52
N GLY A 53 6.95 -15.22 10.90
CA GLY A 53 6.92 -16.68 10.87
C GLY A 53 8.01 -17.28 9.96
N VAL A 54 8.35 -18.55 10.20
CA VAL A 54 9.08 -19.34 9.19
C VAL A 54 8.05 -19.74 8.13
N PRO A 55 8.20 -19.35 6.86
CA PRO A 55 7.24 -19.73 5.84
C PRO A 55 7.23 -21.25 5.68
N ALA A 56 6.07 -21.86 5.85
CA ALA A 56 5.82 -23.28 5.58
C ALA A 56 5.00 -23.40 4.30
N GLU A 57 5.45 -24.21 3.34
CA GLU A 57 4.74 -24.44 2.07
C GLU A 57 3.36 -25.07 2.29
N GLU A 58 3.19 -25.80 3.39
CA GLU A 58 1.95 -26.51 3.73
C GLU A 58 0.84 -25.58 4.26
N ASN A 59 1.15 -24.34 4.64
CA ASN A 59 0.17 -23.39 5.16
C ASN A 59 0.27 -22.02 4.48
N ALA A 60 -0.56 -21.82 3.44
CA ALA A 60 -0.63 -20.56 2.70
C ALA A 60 -0.98 -19.33 3.57
N HIS A 61 -1.54 -19.52 4.77
CA HIS A 61 -1.83 -18.43 5.70
C HIS A 61 -0.60 -17.92 6.47
N GLU A 62 0.51 -18.64 6.43
CA GLU A 62 1.77 -18.30 7.12
C GLU A 62 2.80 -17.62 6.19
N LEU A 63 2.47 -17.50 4.90
CA LEU A 63 3.32 -16.87 3.89
C LEU A 63 2.63 -15.67 3.26
N VAL A 64 3.45 -14.79 2.68
CA VAL A 64 2.99 -13.70 1.84
C VAL A 64 3.39 -14.04 0.41
N ASP A 65 2.40 -14.47 -0.40
CA ASP A 65 2.58 -14.69 -1.83
C ASP A 65 2.71 -13.32 -2.51
N TYR A 66 3.94 -12.98 -2.91
CA TYR A 66 4.25 -11.69 -3.51
C TYR A 66 3.71 -11.54 -4.93
N GLU A 67 3.51 -12.65 -5.67
CA GLU A 67 2.91 -12.61 -6.99
C GLU A 67 1.42 -12.30 -6.87
N ALA A 68 0.74 -12.99 -5.96
CA ALA A 68 -0.66 -12.68 -5.62
C ALA A 68 -0.81 -11.26 -5.07
N TRP A 69 0.14 -10.77 -4.27
CA TRP A 69 0.14 -9.40 -3.76
C TRP A 69 0.23 -8.38 -4.90
N CYS A 70 1.20 -8.54 -5.81
CA CYS A 70 1.34 -7.67 -6.98
C CYS A 70 0.08 -7.66 -7.84
N ALA A 71 -0.49 -8.84 -8.12
CA ALA A 71 -1.71 -8.97 -8.92
C ALA A 71 -2.93 -8.30 -8.25
N ALA A 72 -3.08 -8.46 -6.93
CA ALA A 72 -4.16 -7.84 -6.17
C ALA A 72 -4.05 -6.31 -6.14
N VAL A 73 -2.86 -5.76 -5.91
CA VAL A 73 -2.61 -4.31 -5.93
C VAL A 73 -2.86 -3.75 -7.32
N GLN A 74 -2.37 -4.41 -8.36
CA GLN A 74 -2.61 -3.99 -9.75
C GLN A 74 -4.11 -3.98 -10.08
N GLY A 75 -4.80 -5.11 -9.84
CA GLY A 75 -6.23 -5.22 -10.14
C GLY A 75 -7.08 -4.22 -9.35
N TYR A 76 -6.72 -3.94 -8.10
CA TYR A 76 -7.38 -2.92 -7.29
C TYR A 76 -7.23 -1.53 -7.91
N LEU A 77 -6.01 -1.13 -8.29
CA LEU A 77 -5.74 0.21 -8.83
C LEU A 77 -6.31 0.43 -10.23
N GLU A 78 -6.34 -0.60 -11.07
CA GLU A 78 -6.88 -0.53 -12.43
C GLU A 78 -8.42 -0.43 -12.44
N SER A 79 -9.09 -1.12 -11.52
CA SER A 79 -10.56 -1.16 -11.43
C SER A 79 -11.18 0.00 -10.64
N LYS A 80 -10.38 0.67 -9.81
CA LYS A 80 -10.82 1.69 -8.88
C LYS A 80 -11.26 3.00 -9.57
N PRO A 81 -12.33 3.67 -9.06
CA PRO A 81 -12.68 5.03 -9.48
C PRO A 81 -11.58 6.08 -9.22
N HIS A 82 -11.66 7.22 -9.90
CA HIS A 82 -10.65 8.28 -9.78
C HIS A 82 -10.40 8.70 -8.32
N THR A 83 -9.14 8.62 -7.89
CA THR A 83 -8.72 9.00 -6.54
C THR A 83 -7.95 10.31 -6.57
N ARG A 84 -8.13 11.18 -5.58
CA ARG A 84 -7.50 12.51 -5.63
C ARG A 84 -6.05 12.53 -5.18
N LEU A 85 -5.69 11.68 -4.22
CA LEU A 85 -4.46 11.76 -3.44
C LEU A 85 -3.68 10.44 -3.44
N LEU A 86 -2.35 10.51 -3.41
CA LEU A 86 -1.50 9.32 -3.28
C LEU A 86 -1.61 8.74 -1.87
N GLU A 87 -1.80 9.59 -0.87
CA GLU A 87 -1.99 9.24 0.54
C GLU A 87 -3.21 8.34 0.71
N THR A 88 -4.31 8.64 0.00
CA THR A 88 -5.50 7.79 -0.01
C THR A 88 -5.20 6.42 -0.60
N LEU A 89 -4.48 6.36 -1.72
CA LEU A 89 -4.09 5.08 -2.32
C LEU A 89 -3.16 4.28 -1.41
N ALA A 90 -2.20 4.92 -0.75
CA ALA A 90 -1.27 4.25 0.16
C ALA A 90 -2.02 3.57 1.32
N VAL A 91 -2.96 4.30 1.95
CA VAL A 91 -3.81 3.76 3.02
C VAL A 91 -4.66 2.59 2.53
N GLU A 92 -5.27 2.71 1.35
CA GLU A 92 -6.12 1.67 0.80
C GLU A 92 -5.34 0.40 0.41
N ILE A 93 -4.16 0.54 -0.20
CA ILE A 93 -3.27 -0.58 -0.52
C ILE A 93 -2.79 -1.25 0.78
N ALA A 94 -2.44 -0.47 1.81
CA ALA A 94 -2.07 -1.02 3.11
C ALA A 94 -3.23 -1.80 3.74
N ALA A 95 -4.44 -1.23 3.73
CA ALA A 95 -5.63 -1.90 4.25
C ALA A 95 -5.97 -3.19 3.49
N LEU A 96 -5.89 -3.17 2.15
CA LEU A 96 -6.02 -4.36 1.31
C LEU A 96 -5.01 -5.43 1.73
N SER A 97 -3.74 -5.03 1.88
CA SER A 97 -2.62 -5.91 2.23
C SER A 97 -2.82 -6.59 3.60
N PHE A 98 -3.08 -5.81 4.65
CA PHE A 98 -3.27 -6.38 5.99
C PHE A 98 -4.54 -7.22 6.13
N THR A 99 -5.54 -6.99 5.28
CA THR A 99 -6.80 -7.76 5.25
C THR A 99 -6.61 -9.10 4.54
N GLN A 100 -5.94 -9.12 3.39
CA GLN A 100 -5.78 -10.33 2.57
C GLN A 100 -4.65 -11.24 3.06
N TRP A 101 -3.60 -10.70 3.69
CA TRP A 101 -2.47 -11.46 4.21
C TRP A 101 -2.35 -11.33 5.73
N PRO A 102 -2.97 -12.25 6.51
CA PRO A 102 -2.85 -12.27 7.96
C PRO A 102 -1.41 -12.39 8.48
N ALA A 103 -0.53 -13.08 7.73
CA ALA A 103 0.89 -13.22 8.06
C ALA A 103 1.66 -11.89 8.07
N LEU A 104 1.17 -10.87 7.35
CA LEU A 104 1.81 -9.56 7.26
C LEU A 104 1.87 -8.89 8.64
N ASP A 105 3.07 -8.60 9.12
CA ASP A 105 3.35 -7.93 10.40
C ASP A 105 3.61 -6.43 10.24
N ALA A 106 4.31 -6.06 9.17
CA ALA A 106 4.56 -4.66 8.82
C ALA A 106 4.67 -4.48 7.30
N LEU A 107 4.42 -3.25 6.86
CA LEU A 107 4.43 -2.84 5.47
C LEU A 107 4.97 -1.42 5.36
N THR A 108 5.94 -1.23 4.47
CA THR A 108 6.32 0.11 3.99
C THR A 108 5.94 0.22 2.51
N LEU A 109 5.25 1.30 2.15
CA LEU A 109 4.85 1.66 0.79
C LEU A 109 5.41 3.02 0.42
N LEU A 110 6.14 3.12 -0.68
CA LEU A 110 6.45 4.40 -1.33
C LEU A 110 5.71 4.49 -2.66
N LEU A 111 4.68 5.34 -2.71
CA LEU A 111 3.91 5.62 -3.92
C LEU A 111 4.41 6.93 -4.54
N TYR A 112 4.77 6.91 -5.81
CA TYR A 112 5.20 8.10 -6.53
C TYR A 112 4.66 8.13 -7.94
N LYS A 113 4.38 9.32 -8.49
CA LYS A 113 4.22 9.43 -9.95
C LYS A 113 5.57 9.78 -10.58
N PRO A 114 5.99 9.06 -11.63
CA PRO A 114 7.28 9.30 -12.26
C PRO A 114 7.26 10.64 -13.01
N LYS A 115 8.39 11.37 -12.97
CA LYS A 115 8.65 12.54 -13.84
C LYS A 115 7.61 13.69 -13.76
N ILE A 116 6.96 13.92 -12.61
CA ILE A 116 5.91 14.95 -12.48
C ILE A 116 6.45 16.38 -12.61
N ARG A 117 7.68 16.64 -12.16
CA ARG A 117 8.17 18.01 -11.96
C ARG A 117 9.62 18.15 -12.39
N GLU A 118 9.93 19.23 -13.10
CA GLU A 118 11.31 19.62 -13.41
C GLU A 118 12.12 19.77 -12.12
N GLY A 119 13.36 19.28 -12.14
CA GLY A 119 14.25 19.32 -10.97
C GLY A 119 14.05 18.19 -9.95
N THR A 120 13.12 17.25 -10.15
CA THR A 120 12.99 16.07 -9.29
C THR A 120 13.03 14.77 -10.08
N ARG A 121 13.61 13.72 -9.51
CA ARG A 121 13.56 12.36 -10.08
C ARG A 121 12.16 11.76 -9.93
N ARG A 122 11.59 11.90 -8.73
CA ARG A 122 10.25 11.46 -8.36
C ARG A 122 9.71 12.31 -7.21
N VAL A 123 8.39 12.42 -7.11
CA VAL A 123 7.68 12.96 -5.95
C VAL A 123 6.61 11.95 -5.56
N GLY A 124 6.55 11.64 -4.27
CA GLY A 124 5.70 10.60 -3.75
C GLY A 124 5.48 10.74 -2.26
N VAL A 125 4.76 9.76 -1.71
CA VAL A 125 4.43 9.64 -0.29
C VAL A 125 4.87 8.28 0.19
N GLU A 126 5.40 8.24 1.42
CA GLU A 126 5.77 7.00 2.09
C GLU A 126 4.81 6.76 3.25
N LEU A 127 4.34 5.52 3.37
CA LEU A 127 3.54 5.02 4.50
C LEU A 127 4.27 3.83 5.09
N ASP A 128 4.47 3.86 6.41
CA ASP A 128 5.11 2.79 7.16
C ASP A 128 4.20 2.38 8.31
N TRP A 129 3.62 1.17 8.21
CA TRP A 129 2.64 0.66 9.15
C TRP A 129 3.03 -0.71 9.68
N HIS A 130 2.83 -0.90 10.98
CA HIS A 130 2.68 -2.20 11.58
C HIS A 130 1.21 -2.64 11.59
N ARG A 131 0.97 -3.93 11.83
CA ARG A 131 -0.38 -4.47 12.01
C ARG A 131 -1.19 -3.71 13.06
N ALA A 132 -0.56 -3.24 14.13
CA ALA A 132 -1.21 -2.43 15.16
C ALA A 132 -1.77 -1.09 14.62
N ASP A 133 -1.05 -0.44 13.69
CA ASP A 133 -1.51 0.79 13.05
C ASP A 133 -2.73 0.53 12.17
N PHE A 134 -2.72 -0.59 11.42
CA PHE A 134 -3.87 -1.03 10.65
C PHE A 134 -5.08 -1.32 11.54
N ASP A 135 -4.90 -2.03 12.66
CA ASP A 135 -5.98 -2.35 13.59
C ASP A 135 -6.60 -1.08 14.19
N ALA A 136 -5.76 -0.11 14.59
CA ALA A 136 -6.20 1.20 15.09
C ALA A 136 -6.93 2.03 14.02
N TRP A 137 -6.42 2.05 12.79
CA TRP A 137 -7.06 2.69 11.65
C TRP A 137 -8.41 2.05 11.34
N ARG A 138 -8.49 0.72 11.30
CA ARG A 138 -9.72 -0.03 10.99
C ARG A 138 -10.80 0.23 12.04
N ALA A 139 -10.44 0.25 13.32
CA ALA A 139 -11.36 0.61 14.39
C ALA A 139 -11.90 2.04 14.20
N SER A 140 -11.02 2.98 13.87
CA SER A 140 -11.40 4.38 13.62
C SER A 140 -12.30 4.52 12.39
N ALA A 141 -11.98 3.85 11.28
CA ALA A 141 -12.77 3.88 10.05
C ALA A 141 -14.17 3.27 10.24
N GLY A 142 -14.27 2.17 11.00
CA GLY A 142 -15.55 1.56 11.37
C GLY A 142 -16.45 2.50 12.16
N LEU A 143 -15.87 3.25 13.11
CA LEU A 143 -16.60 4.28 13.87
C LEU A 143 -17.11 5.41 12.96
N HIS A 144 -16.30 5.88 12.01
CA HIS A 144 -16.72 6.90 11.05
C HIS A 144 -17.86 6.41 10.14
N ALA A 145 -17.77 5.19 9.62
CA ALA A 145 -18.82 4.60 8.79
C ALA A 145 -20.15 4.44 9.55
N ALA A 146 -20.09 3.97 10.80
CA ALA A 146 -21.26 3.84 11.67
C ALA A 146 -21.91 5.21 11.97
N HIS A 147 -21.11 6.24 12.23
CA HIS A 147 -21.59 7.60 12.46
C HIS A 147 -22.29 8.18 11.21
N MET A 148 -21.71 8.00 10.02
CA MET A 148 -22.30 8.45 8.76
C MET A 148 -23.62 7.74 8.44
N ALA A 149 -23.72 6.43 8.71
CA ALA A 149 -24.95 5.67 8.52
C ALA A 149 -26.09 6.17 9.44
N GLN A 150 -25.79 6.51 10.69
CA GLN A 150 -26.77 7.08 11.63
C GLN A 150 -27.30 8.45 11.19
N LEU A 151 -26.47 9.27 10.54
CA LEU A 151 -26.89 10.57 10.00
C LEU A 151 -27.75 10.43 8.74
N ALA A 152 -27.52 9.40 7.92
CA ALA A 152 -28.28 9.15 6.71
C ALA A 152 -29.71 8.64 6.97
N VAL A 153 -29.94 7.91 8.07
CA VAL A 153 -31.27 7.39 8.48
C VAL A 153 -32.18 8.48 9.08
N LYS A 154 -31.62 9.62 9.50
CA LYS A 154 -32.35 10.75 10.09
C LYS A 154 -32.83 11.80 9.08
N ARG A 155 -32.71 11.53 7.77
CA ARG A 155 -33.18 12.39 6.67
C ARG A 155 -34.30 11.69 5.92
#